data_AF-A0A7X2MDP8-F1
#
_entry.id   AF-A0A7X2MDP8-F1
#
_cell.length_a   1.000
_cell.length_b   1.000
_cell.length_c   1.000
_cell.angle_alpha   90.00
_cell.angle_beta   90.00
_cell.angle_gamma   90.00
#
_symmetry.space_group_name_H-M   'P 1'
#
loop_
_entity.id
_entity.type
_entity.pdbx_description
1 polymer ?
#
loop_
_entity_poly.entity_id
_entity_poly.type
_entity_poly.pdbx_seq_one_letter_code
_entity_poly.pdbx_strand_id
1 'polypeptide(L)'
;DSYRNKQNKIKQALLTKGFSYDIIDTIIQELDLIFDDDTEREILLEKANKLWSRYDNLDIKKRKFKIQQALFKQGFSFSDITSALDEIEDTNI
;
A
#
# COMPACT_ATOMS: atom_id res chain seq x y z
N ASP A 1 3.32 -10.40 4.00
CA ASP A 1 2.73 -10.51 5.35
C ASP A 1 1.30 -10.01 5.35
N SER A 2 0.36 -10.82 5.84
CA SER A 2 -1.05 -10.43 5.97
C SER A 2 -1.20 -9.21 6.89
N TYR A 3 -2.15 -8.32 6.59
CA TYR A 3 -2.53 -7.15 7.39
C TYR A 3 -2.67 -7.46 8.89
N ARG A 4 -3.27 -8.60 9.22
CA ARG A 4 -3.38 -9.14 10.60
C ARG A 4 -2.03 -9.29 11.30
N ASN A 5 -0.97 -9.68 10.60
CA ASN A 5 0.37 -9.79 11.18
C ASN A 5 0.96 -8.41 11.51
N LYS A 6 0.65 -7.37 10.72
CA LYS A 6 1.08 -5.99 11.02
C LYS A 6 0.33 -5.44 12.23
N GLN A 7 -0.98 -5.65 12.30
CA GLN A 7 -1.80 -5.26 13.45
C GLN A 7 -1.32 -5.94 14.74
N ASN A 8 -1.05 -7.25 14.70
CA ASN A 8 -0.54 -7.98 15.84
C ASN A 8 0.81 -7.44 16.33
N LYS A 9 1.72 -7.06 15.42
CA LYS A 9 2.99 -6.43 15.78
C LYS A 9 2.81 -5.07 16.45
N ILE A 10 1.88 -4.25 15.95
CA ILE A 10 1.55 -2.93 16.53
C ILE A 10 0.95 -3.12 17.93
N LYS A 11 -0.01 -4.03 18.11
CA LYS A 11 -0.58 -4.36 19.42
C LYS A 11 0.50 -4.76 20.42
N GLN A 12 1.39 -5.68 20.04
CA GLN A 12 2.49 -6.13 20.90
C GLN A 12 3.48 -5.00 21.27
N ALA A 13 3.81 -4.13 20.31
CA ALA A 13 4.69 -2.99 20.55
C ALA A 13 4.08 -1.95 21.51
N LEU A 14 2.76 -1.76 21.48
CA LEU A 14 2.07 -0.84 22.40
C LEU A 14 1.87 -1.47 23.79
N LEU A 15 1.55 -2.77 23.86
CA LEU A 15 1.47 -3.49 25.13
C LEU A 15 2.79 -3.45 25.89
N THR A 16 3.91 -3.70 25.21
CA THR A 16 5.25 -3.63 25.82
C THR A 16 5.65 -2.23 26.29
N LYS A 17 5.01 -1.18 25.77
CA LYS A 17 5.19 0.21 26.22
C LYS A 17 4.28 0.59 27.40
N GLY A 18 3.41 -0.32 27.85
CA GLY A 18 2.52 -0.11 28.99
C GLY A 18 1.22 0.62 28.65
N PHE A 19 0.86 0.73 27.37
CA PHE A 19 -0.46 1.24 27.00
C PHE A 19 -1.56 0.25 27.41
N SER A 20 -2.69 0.78 27.85
CA SER A 20 -3.85 -0.02 28.24
C SER A 20 -4.57 -0.59 27.01
N TYR A 21 -5.26 -1.71 27.21
CA TYR A 21 -5.94 -2.42 26.12
C TYR A 21 -7.00 -1.57 25.41
N ASP A 22 -7.71 -0.71 26.14
CA ASP A 22 -8.71 0.22 25.61
C ASP A 22 -8.11 1.23 24.63
N ILE A 23 -6.93 1.79 24.95
CA ILE A 23 -6.20 2.70 24.06
C ILE A 23 -5.71 1.94 22.83
N ILE A 24 -5.19 0.73 23.01
CA ILE A 24 -4.66 -0.10 21.92
C ILE A 24 -5.77 -0.50 20.95
N ASP A 25 -6.92 -0.92 21.45
CA ASP A 25 -8.05 -1.30 20.60
C ASP A 25 -8.65 -0.09 19.88
N THR A 26 -8.68 1.10 20.51
CA THR A 26 -9.07 2.35 19.82
C THR A 26 -8.11 2.67 18.68
N ILE A 27 -6.79 2.63 18.93
CA ILE A 27 -5.77 2.88 17.90
C ILE A 27 -5.89 1.86 16.77
N ILE A 28 -6.16 0.59 17.08
CA ILE A 28 -6.29 -0.45 16.07
C ILE A 28 -7.57 -0.30 15.27
N GLN A 29 -8.68 0.10 15.91
CA GLN A 29 -9.91 0.44 15.20
C GLN A 29 -9.73 1.65 14.29
N GLU A 30 -9.05 2.71 14.75
CA GLU A 30 -8.71 3.85 13.90
C GLU A 30 -7.80 3.44 12.73
N LEU A 31 -6.83 2.56 12.98
CA LEU A 31 -6.01 1.95 11.92
C LEU A 31 -6.86 1.11 10.96
N ASP A 32 -7.78 0.28 11.45
CA ASP A 32 -8.72 -0.51 10.62
C ASP A 32 -9.59 0.41 9.75
N LEU A 33 -10.10 1.51 10.32
CA LEU A 33 -10.92 2.51 9.61
C LEU A 33 -10.14 3.26 8.53
N ILE A 34 -8.83 3.49 8.73
CA ILE A 34 -7.95 4.08 7.71
C ILE A 34 -7.59 3.03 6.63
N PHE A 35 -7.63 1.74 6.97
CA PHE A 35 -7.26 0.62 6.10
C PHE A 35 -8.48 -0.10 5.49
N ASP A 36 -9.57 0.63 5.21
CA ASP A 36 -10.63 0.13 4.33
C ASP A 36 -10.03 -0.27 2.96
N ASP A 37 -10.56 -1.30 2.30
CA ASP A 37 -10.03 -1.84 1.03
C ASP A 37 -9.95 -0.75 -0.07
N ASP A 38 -10.84 0.23 0.00
CA ASP A 38 -10.84 1.43 -0.84
C ASP A 38 -9.58 2.28 -0.62
N THR A 39 -9.09 2.40 0.62
CA THR A 39 -7.85 3.13 0.93
C THR A 39 -6.61 2.40 0.45
N GLU A 40 -6.55 1.06 0.51
CA GLU A 40 -5.37 0.32 -0.01
C GLU A 40 -5.23 0.50 -1.52
N ARG A 41 -6.35 0.47 -2.26
CA ARG A 41 -6.36 0.73 -3.70
C ARG A 41 -6.04 2.19 -4.02
N GLU A 42 -6.60 3.16 -3.31
CA GLU A 42 -6.25 4.57 -3.49
C GLU A 42 -4.76 4.85 -3.24
N ILE A 43 -4.21 4.30 -2.15
CA ILE A 43 -2.78 4.39 -1.83
C ILE A 43 -1.94 3.74 -2.94
N LEU A 44 -2.37 2.60 -3.48
CA LEU A 44 -1.69 1.93 -4.58
C LEU A 44 -1.67 2.83 -5.83
N LEU A 45 -2.83 3.39 -6.21
CA LEU A 45 -2.98 4.26 -7.38
C LEU A 45 -2.17 5.56 -7.22
N GLU A 46 -2.21 6.20 -6.06
CA GLU A 46 -1.42 7.41 -5.78
C GLU A 46 0.09 7.14 -5.94
N LYS A 47 0.57 6.05 -5.34
CA LYS A 47 1.98 5.66 -5.43
C LYS A 47 2.37 5.26 -6.84
N ALA A 48 1.52 4.51 -7.53
CA ALA A 48 1.76 4.09 -8.90
C ALA A 48 1.84 5.31 -9.84
N ASN A 49 0.94 6.29 -9.70
CA ASN A 49 0.98 7.56 -10.45
C ASN A 49 2.26 8.37 -10.18
N LYS A 50 2.65 8.49 -8.90
CA LYS A 50 3.88 9.19 -8.54
C LYS A 50 5.13 8.53 -9.14
N LEU A 51 5.18 7.20 -9.11
CA LEU A 51 6.27 6.44 -9.71
C LEU A 51 6.21 6.46 -11.24
N TRP A 52 5.01 6.53 -11.83
CA TRP A 52 4.80 6.74 -13.24
C TRP A 52 5.54 8.02 -13.64
N SER A 53 5.12 9.19 -13.16
CA SER A 53 5.77 10.47 -13.49
C SER A 53 7.28 10.49 -13.23
N ARG A 54 7.76 9.81 -12.18
CA ARG A 54 9.20 9.70 -11.88
C ARG A 54 10.02 8.98 -12.96
N TYR A 55 9.41 8.04 -13.67
CA TYR A 55 10.06 7.19 -14.66
C TYR A 55 9.62 7.52 -16.11
N ASP A 56 9.22 8.76 -16.39
CA ASP A 56 8.77 9.18 -17.73
C ASP A 56 9.82 9.03 -18.82
N ASN A 57 11.09 9.08 -18.44
CA ASN A 57 12.24 8.97 -19.32
C ASN A 57 12.53 7.51 -19.74
N LEU A 58 11.80 6.54 -19.20
CA LEU A 58 11.93 5.13 -19.55
C LEU A 58 10.87 4.72 -20.57
N ASP A 59 11.25 3.79 -21.44
CA ASP A 59 10.29 3.06 -22.26
C ASP A 59 9.17 2.45 -21.39
N ILE A 60 7.94 2.45 -21.91
CA ILE A 60 6.73 2.02 -21.19
C ILE A 60 6.91 0.65 -20.53
N LYS A 61 7.54 -0.33 -21.21
CA LYS A 61 7.76 -1.67 -20.64
C LYS A 61 8.73 -1.64 -19.47
N LYS A 62 9.82 -0.86 -19.59
CA LYS A 62 10.80 -0.68 -18.50
C LYS A 62 10.20 0.09 -17.33
N ARG A 63 9.35 1.08 -17.62
CA ARG A 63 8.62 1.88 -16.64
C ARG A 63 7.69 1.00 -15.80
N LYS A 64 6.80 0.25 -16.44
CA LYS A 64 5.90 -0.73 -15.77
C LYS A 64 6.69 -1.71 -14.90
N PHE A 65 7.77 -2.29 -15.42
CA PHE A 65 8.58 -3.25 -14.66
C PHE A 65 9.26 -2.65 -13.40
N LYS A 66 9.70 -1.39 -13.47
CA LYS A 66 10.28 -0.69 -12.31
C LYS A 66 9.22 -0.40 -11.24
N ILE A 67 8.03 0.03 -11.66
CA ILE A 67 6.92 0.33 -10.76
C ILE A 67 6.42 -0.96 -10.10
N GLN A 68 6.26 -2.04 -10.87
CA GLN A 68 5.89 -3.36 -10.34
C GLN A 68 6.84 -3.82 -9.24
N GLN A 69 8.15 -3.77 -9.47
CA GLN A 69 9.13 -4.15 -8.45
C GLN A 69 9.08 -3.27 -7.21
N ALA A 70 8.85 -1.95 -7.37
CA ALA A 70 8.80 -1.02 -6.26
C ALA A 70 7.57 -1.25 -5.37
N LEU A 71 6.41 -1.49 -5.97
CA LEU A 71 5.15 -1.73 -5.25
C LEU A 71 5.10 -3.14 -4.65
N PHE A 72 5.63 -4.14 -5.35
CA PHE A 72 5.72 -5.50 -4.81
C PHE A 72 6.57 -5.55 -3.52
N LYS A 73 7.68 -4.81 -3.49
CA LYS A 73 8.51 -4.67 -2.26
C LYS A 73 7.77 -3.99 -1.10
N GLN A 74 6.74 -3.20 -1.38
CA GLN A 74 5.89 -2.57 -0.37
C GLN A 74 4.78 -3.49 0.13
N GLY A 75 4.59 -4.64 -0.51
CA GLY A 75 3.67 -5.69 -0.09
C GLY A 75 2.34 -5.73 -0.85
N PHE A 76 2.17 -4.91 -1.89
CA PHE A 76 0.99 -4.97 -2.76
C PHE A 76 1.00 -6.25 -3.60
N SER A 77 -0.19 -6.79 -3.88
CA SER A 77 -0.30 -8.00 -4.68
C SER A 77 0.03 -7.74 -6.15
N PHE A 78 0.53 -8.76 -6.86
CA PHE A 78 0.84 -8.63 -8.28
C PHE A 78 -0.41 -8.31 -9.13
N SER A 79 -1.56 -8.86 -8.74
CA SER A 79 -2.84 -8.63 -9.40
C SER A 79 -3.24 -7.15 -9.33
N ASP A 80 -3.20 -6.58 -8.11
CA ASP A 80 -3.62 -5.19 -7.89
C ASP A 80 -2.68 -4.20 -8.58
N ILE A 81 -1.37 -4.46 -8.49
CA ILE A 81 -0.35 -3.64 -9.15
C ILE A 81 -0.57 -3.62 -10.67
N THR A 82 -0.85 -4.78 -11.26
CA THR A 82 -1.05 -4.88 -12.72
C THR A 82 -2.30 -4.11 -13.13
N SER A 83 -3.42 -4.31 -12.43
CA SER A 83 -4.65 -3.55 -12.66
C SER A 83 -4.43 -2.04 -12.52
N ALA A 84 -3.73 -1.59 -11.49
CA ALA A 84 -3.44 -0.17 -11.28
C ALA A 84 -2.55 0.43 -12.39
N LEU A 85 -1.58 -0.33 -12.90
CA LEU A 85 -0.69 0.13 -13.97
C LEU A 85 -1.38 0.22 -15.32
N ASP A 86 -2.32 -0.68 -15.60
CA ASP A 86 -3.12 -0.63 -16.82
C ASP A 86 -4.09 0.55 -16.78
N GLU A 87 -4.75 0.80 -15.65
CA GLU A 87 -5.61 1.98 -15.45
C GLU A 87 -4.85 3.30 -15.61
N ILE A 88 -3.63 3.39 -15.08
CA ILE A 88 -2.78 4.58 -15.21
C ILE A 88 -2.30 4.76 -16.65
N GLU A 89 -1.96 3.68 -17.35
CA GLU A 89 -1.59 3.76 -18.76
C GLU A 89 -2.78 4.28 -19.59
N ASP A 90 -3.97 3.69 -19.42
CA ASP A 90 -5.18 4.12 -20.14
C ASP A 90 -5.58 5.57 -19.85
N THR A 91 -5.35 6.05 -18.62
CA THR A 91 -5.67 7.44 -18.22
C THR A 91 -4.65 8.46 -18.76
N ASN A 92 -3.41 8.04 -19.06
CA ASN A 92 -2.33 8.93 -19.51
C ASN A 92 -2.01 8.80 -21.02
N ILE A 93 -2.77 7.98 -21.77
CA ILE A 93 -2.77 7.91 -23.23
C ILE A 93 -3.76 8.95 -23.79
#